data_AF-A0A2P2GJK6-F1
#
_entry.id   AF-A0A2P2GJK6-F1
#
_cell.length_a   1.000
_cell.length_b   1.000
_cell.length_c   1.000
_cell.angle_alpha   90.00
_cell.angle_beta   90.00
_cell.angle_gamma   90.00
#
_symmetry.space_group_name_H-M   'P 1'
#
loop_
_entity.id
_entity.type
_entity.pdbx_description
1 polymer ?
#
loop_
_entity_poly.entity_id
_entity_poly.type
_entity_poly.pdbx_seq_one_letter_code
_entity_poly.pdbx_strand_id
1 'polypeptide(L)'
;MVTDVEWARIRRDLRFGQIFEGTVVKVPGPGAIGIFVDIGLSVGGFVDVPLLPSEGEDWSAEGTVADFEIWWADSRQQIRLKPSDSRYVRTDFTDFVEHFRPSWPADVGHPVREPGPVTPYELRALLRSDGALASSP
;
A
#
# COMPACT_ATOMS: atom_id res chain seq x y z
N MET A 1 4.10 -15.08 14.57
CA MET A 1 5.05 -14.51 13.59
C MET A 1 5.18 -15.49 12.45
N VAL A 2 5.03 -15.02 11.22
CA VAL A 2 5.19 -15.83 10.01
C VAL A 2 6.68 -15.99 9.73
N THR A 3 7.09 -17.16 9.22
CA THR A 3 8.51 -17.37 8.86
C THR A 3 8.84 -16.70 7.53
N ASP A 4 10.10 -16.32 7.29
CA ASP A 4 10.49 -15.73 6.00
C ASP A 4 10.18 -16.65 4.80
N VAL A 5 10.27 -17.97 5.02
CA VAL A 5 9.92 -18.98 4.01
C VAL A 5 8.42 -18.97 3.71
N GLU A 6 7.59 -18.91 4.74
CA GLU A 6 6.14 -18.83 4.59
C GLU A 6 5.71 -17.50 3.96
N TRP A 7 6.33 -16.38 4.37
CA TRP A 7 6.10 -15.08 3.74
C TRP A 7 6.47 -15.09 2.25
N ALA A 8 7.62 -15.64 1.90
CA ALA A 8 8.05 -15.76 0.51
C ALA A 8 7.09 -16.62 -0.32
N ARG A 9 6.46 -17.63 0.26
CA ARG A 9 5.41 -18.43 -0.40
C ARG A 9 4.16 -17.61 -0.61
N ILE A 10 3.58 -17.03 0.44
CA ILE A 10 2.37 -16.20 0.38
C ILE A 10 2.52 -15.13 -0.72
N ARG A 11 3.61 -14.36 -0.68
CA ARG A 11 3.85 -13.25 -1.62
C ARG A 11 3.97 -13.71 -3.08
N ARG A 12 4.57 -14.88 -3.35
CA ARG A 12 4.69 -15.42 -4.72
C ARG A 12 3.33 -15.70 -5.37
N ASP A 13 2.33 -15.99 -4.56
CA ASP A 13 0.99 -16.31 -5.03
C ASP A 13 0.11 -15.06 -5.20
N LEU A 14 0.52 -13.92 -4.63
CA LEU A 14 -0.18 -12.65 -4.78
C LEU A 14 0.02 -12.02 -6.16
N ARG A 15 -1.01 -11.33 -6.65
CA ARG A 15 -0.96 -10.48 -7.84
C ARG A 15 -1.36 -9.05 -7.49
N PHE A 16 -0.73 -8.07 -8.10
CA PHE A 16 -1.17 -6.68 -7.97
C PHE A 16 -2.62 -6.53 -8.46
N GLY A 17 -3.43 -5.78 -7.71
CA GLY A 17 -4.86 -5.59 -8.01
C GLY A 17 -5.74 -6.81 -7.72
N GLN A 18 -5.19 -7.91 -7.22
CA GLN A 18 -5.99 -9.04 -6.75
C GLN A 18 -6.91 -8.57 -5.61
N ILE A 19 -8.18 -8.93 -5.68
CA ILE A 19 -9.18 -8.53 -4.70
C ILE A 19 -9.32 -9.61 -3.63
N PHE A 20 -9.36 -9.18 -2.37
CA PHE A 20 -9.73 -9.98 -1.22
C PHE A 20 -10.88 -9.29 -0.48
N GLU A 21 -11.87 -10.06 -0.06
CA GLU A 21 -12.78 -9.62 1.00
C GLU A 21 -11.97 -9.56 2.31
N GLY A 22 -12.08 -8.46 3.04
CA GLY A 22 -11.38 -8.26 4.29
C GLY A 22 -12.24 -7.58 5.34
N THR A 23 -11.88 -7.79 6.60
CA THR A 23 -12.50 -7.13 7.76
C THR A 23 -11.53 -6.12 8.36
N VAL A 24 -11.95 -4.88 8.53
CA VAL A 24 -11.15 -3.87 9.24
C VAL A 24 -11.07 -4.27 10.71
N VAL A 25 -9.89 -4.64 11.18
CA VAL A 25 -9.68 -5.10 12.56
C VAL A 25 -9.18 -4.01 13.49
N LYS A 26 -8.62 -2.93 12.93
CA LYS A 26 -8.14 -1.80 13.73
C LYS A 26 -8.06 -0.50 12.94
N VAL A 27 -8.62 0.56 13.52
CA VAL A 27 -8.46 1.95 13.07
C VAL A 27 -7.76 2.72 14.20
N PRO A 28 -6.43 2.96 14.10
CA PRO A 28 -5.73 3.73 15.12
C PRO A 28 -6.29 5.16 15.19
N GLY A 29 -6.27 5.77 16.38
CA GLY A 29 -6.82 7.12 16.61
C GLY A 29 -6.07 8.25 15.89
N PRO A 30 -6.42 9.52 16.15
CA PRO A 30 -5.88 10.69 15.44
C PRO A 30 -4.35 10.67 15.30
N GLY A 31 -3.85 10.89 14.07
CA GLY A 31 -2.42 10.78 13.74
C GLY A 31 -1.96 9.37 13.31
N ALA A 32 -2.91 8.46 13.03
CA ALA A 32 -2.65 7.12 12.52
C ALA A 32 -1.86 7.11 11.21
N ILE A 33 -1.21 5.98 10.93
CA ILE A 33 -0.49 5.71 9.67
C ILE A 33 -1.32 4.92 8.65
N GLY A 34 -2.52 4.46 9.03
CA GLY A 34 -3.41 3.65 8.20
C GLY A 34 -4.32 2.74 9.00
N ILE A 35 -5.03 1.83 8.32
CA ILE A 35 -5.96 0.86 8.94
C ILE A 35 -5.47 -0.57 8.75
N PHE A 36 -5.73 -1.44 9.73
CA PHE A 36 -5.40 -2.86 9.65
C PHE A 36 -6.61 -3.67 9.19
N VAL A 37 -6.36 -4.63 8.31
CA VAL A 37 -7.40 -5.47 7.70
C VAL A 37 -7.00 -6.93 7.83
N ASP A 38 -7.91 -7.77 8.32
CA ASP A 38 -7.78 -9.21 8.18
C ASP A 38 -8.35 -9.65 6.83
N ILE A 39 -7.55 -10.35 6.03
CA ILE A 39 -7.89 -10.85 4.69
C ILE A 39 -7.85 -12.39 4.62
N GLY A 40 -7.88 -13.08 5.77
CA GLY A 40 -7.92 -14.53 5.85
C GLY A 40 -6.59 -15.23 5.52
N LEU A 41 -5.49 -14.49 5.42
CA LEU A 41 -4.13 -15.01 5.25
C LEU A 41 -3.38 -15.02 6.59
N SER A 42 -2.32 -15.82 6.71
CA SER A 42 -1.44 -15.81 7.89
C SER A 42 -0.77 -14.46 8.17
N VAL A 43 -0.79 -13.54 7.19
CA VAL A 43 -0.27 -12.17 7.27
C VAL A 43 -1.43 -11.19 7.10
N GLY A 44 -1.52 -10.23 8.02
CA GLY A 44 -2.52 -9.17 7.95
C GLY A 44 -2.27 -8.16 6.83
N GLY A 45 -3.36 -7.56 6.37
CA GLY A 45 -3.37 -6.43 5.45
C GLY A 45 -3.29 -5.09 6.16
N PHE A 46 -2.85 -4.07 5.41
CA PHE A 46 -2.78 -2.70 5.90
C PHE A 46 -3.05 -1.71 4.76
N VAL A 47 -3.94 -0.75 4.97
CA VAL A 47 -4.15 0.36 4.03
C VAL A 47 -3.43 1.59 4.55
N ASP A 48 -2.47 2.12 3.79
CA ASP A 48 -1.73 3.31 4.17
C ASP A 48 -2.59 4.58 4.07
N VAL A 49 -2.41 5.53 4.99
CA VAL A 49 -3.09 6.84 4.99
C VAL A 49 -3.10 7.54 3.63
N PRO A 50 -2.02 7.54 2.83
CA PRO A 50 -2.05 8.19 1.51
C PRO A 50 -3.01 7.57 0.50
N LEU A 51 -3.67 6.45 0.81
CA LEU A 51 -4.72 5.83 -0.01
C LEU A 51 -6.13 6.09 0.53
N LEU A 52 -6.26 6.60 1.76
CA LEU A 52 -7.53 6.83 2.46
C LEU A 52 -8.03 8.27 2.26
N PRO A 53 -9.34 8.54 2.48
CA PRO A 53 -9.86 9.90 2.56
C PRO A 53 -9.09 10.77 3.56
N SER A 54 -9.04 12.07 3.32
CA SER A 54 -8.34 13.02 4.19
C SER A 54 -8.95 13.10 5.59
N GLU A 55 -10.27 12.99 5.67
CA GLU A 55 -11.01 12.98 6.94
C GLU A 55 -11.07 11.56 7.49
N GLY A 56 -10.55 11.36 8.71
CA GLY A 56 -10.50 10.05 9.35
C GLY A 56 -11.88 9.44 9.64
N GLU A 57 -12.91 10.27 9.74
CA GLU A 57 -14.30 9.86 9.92
C GLU A 57 -14.88 9.13 8.70
N ASP A 58 -14.30 9.37 7.51
CA ASP A 58 -14.70 8.74 6.25
C ASP A 58 -13.97 7.40 6.01
N TRP A 59 -13.05 7.01 6.91
CA TRP A 59 -12.37 5.72 6.80
C TRP A 59 -13.33 4.58 7.13
N SER A 60 -13.05 3.39 6.59
CA SER A 60 -13.79 2.18 6.98
C SER A 60 -13.61 1.92 8.48
N ALA A 61 -14.71 1.88 9.23
CA ALA A 61 -14.69 1.67 10.68
C ALA A 61 -14.28 0.23 11.03
N GLU A 62 -13.81 0.00 12.26
CA GLU A 62 -13.56 -1.35 12.78
C GLU A 62 -14.81 -2.24 12.65
N GLY A 63 -14.62 -3.48 12.23
CA GLY A 63 -15.68 -4.45 11.91
C GLY A 63 -16.28 -4.31 10.51
N THR A 64 -15.92 -3.28 9.74
CA THR A 64 -16.37 -3.14 8.35
C THR A 64 -15.80 -4.26 7.49
N VAL A 65 -16.69 -4.96 6.77
CA VAL A 65 -16.32 -5.94 5.74
C VAL A 65 -16.40 -5.25 4.37
N ALA A 66 -15.31 -5.31 3.60
CA ALA A 66 -15.22 -4.70 2.28
C ALA A 66 -14.19 -5.41 1.40
N ASP A 67 -14.21 -5.07 0.11
CA ASP A 67 -13.23 -5.54 -0.86
C ASP A 67 -11.97 -4.66 -0.86
N PHE A 68 -10.81 -5.32 -0.88
CA PHE A 68 -9.50 -4.70 -0.89
C PHE A 68 -8.61 -5.27 -1.98
N GLU A 69 -7.97 -4.41 -2.74
CA GLU A 69 -6.98 -4.74 -3.76
C GLU A 69 -5.59 -4.86 -3.16
N ILE A 70 -4.83 -5.88 -3.57
CA ILE A 70 -3.39 -5.98 -3.30
C ILE A 70 -2.67 -4.81 -3.98
N TRP A 71 -2.23 -3.85 -3.17
CA TRP A 71 -1.51 -2.67 -3.63
C TRP A 71 -0.01 -2.92 -3.68
N TRP A 72 0.57 -3.44 -2.59
CA TRP A 72 2.01 -3.69 -2.49
C TRP A 72 2.31 -4.79 -1.45
N ALA A 73 3.49 -5.39 -1.52
CA ALA A 73 4.02 -6.20 -0.43
C ALA A 73 5.55 -6.07 -0.39
N ASP A 74 6.11 -5.82 0.80
CA ASP A 74 7.55 -5.64 0.98
C ASP A 74 8.17 -6.73 1.88
N SER A 75 9.43 -6.55 2.26
CA SER A 75 10.14 -7.49 3.14
C SER A 75 9.68 -7.47 4.60
N ARG A 76 8.84 -6.51 5.01
CA ARG A 76 8.36 -6.37 6.40
C ARG A 76 7.23 -7.34 6.76
N GLN A 77 6.93 -8.31 5.88
CA GLN A 77 5.89 -9.32 6.08
C GLN A 77 4.50 -8.70 6.36
N GLN A 78 4.12 -7.70 5.57
CA GLN A 78 2.82 -7.06 5.63
C GLN A 78 2.32 -6.78 4.21
N ILE A 79 1.05 -7.07 3.96
CA ILE A 79 0.41 -6.82 2.67
C ILE A 79 -0.19 -5.42 2.70
N ARG A 80 0.22 -4.55 1.79
CA ARG A 80 -0.39 -3.23 1.60
C ARG A 80 -1.59 -3.37 0.68
N LEU A 81 -2.69 -2.75 1.08
CA LEU A 81 -3.98 -2.84 0.45
C LEU A 81 -4.46 -1.46 -0.01
N LYS A 82 -5.33 -1.45 -1.02
CA LYS A 82 -6.16 -0.31 -1.41
C LYS A 82 -7.63 -0.73 -1.31
N PRO A 83 -8.53 0.04 -0.68
CA PRO A 83 -9.96 -0.23 -0.74
C PRO A 83 -10.47 -0.22 -2.19
N SER A 84 -11.34 -1.15 -2.56
CA SER A 84 -11.92 -1.21 -3.91
C SER A 84 -13.07 -0.23 -4.09
N ASP A 85 -13.84 0.00 -3.03
CA ASP A 85 -14.92 0.98 -3.02
C ASP A 85 -14.33 2.40 -2.96
N SER A 86 -14.64 3.23 -3.97
CA SER A 86 -14.15 4.60 -4.08
C SER A 86 -14.55 5.49 -2.91
N ARG A 87 -15.58 5.13 -2.13
CA ARG A 87 -15.97 5.86 -0.92
C ARG A 87 -14.92 5.80 0.18
N TYR A 88 -14.09 4.76 0.18
CA TYR A 88 -13.03 4.55 1.16
C TYR A 88 -11.64 4.84 0.59
N VAL A 89 -11.57 5.46 -0.59
CA VAL A 89 -10.32 5.87 -1.22
C VAL A 89 -10.28 7.40 -1.25
N ARG A 90 -9.09 7.98 -1.15
CA ARG A 90 -8.89 9.42 -1.41
C ARG A 90 -9.56 9.87 -2.72
N THR A 91 -10.09 11.09 -2.72
CA THR A 91 -10.86 11.64 -3.85
C THR A 91 -10.02 11.89 -5.10
N ASP A 92 -8.74 12.22 -4.93
CA ASP A 92 -7.76 12.50 -5.99
C ASP A 92 -6.91 11.26 -6.33
N PHE A 93 -7.45 10.05 -6.15
CA PHE A 93 -6.68 8.81 -6.32
C PHE A 93 -6.08 8.66 -7.71
N THR A 94 -6.81 9.03 -8.77
CA THR A 94 -6.31 8.96 -10.15
C THR A 94 -5.03 9.80 -10.30
N ASP A 95 -5.06 11.07 -9.89
CA ASP A 95 -3.92 11.97 -9.97
C ASP A 95 -2.75 11.49 -9.09
N PHE A 96 -3.07 10.98 -7.90
CA PHE A 96 -2.09 10.36 -7.01
C PHE A 96 -1.39 9.16 -7.68
N VAL A 97 -2.12 8.26 -8.32
CA VAL A 97 -1.53 7.11 -9.01
C VAL A 97 -0.70 7.56 -10.21
N GLU A 98 -1.18 8.49 -11.02
CA GLU A 98 -0.43 9.01 -12.16
C GLU A 98 0.92 9.61 -11.74
N HIS A 99 0.96 10.27 -10.58
CA HIS A 99 2.19 10.88 -10.06
C HIS A 99 3.12 9.87 -9.37
N PHE A 100 2.61 9.06 -8.45
CA PHE A 100 3.43 8.23 -7.56
C PHE A 100 3.62 6.80 -8.06
N ARG A 101 2.73 6.30 -8.93
CA ARG A 101 2.81 4.95 -9.50
C ARG A 101 2.23 4.89 -10.92
N PRO A 102 2.83 5.61 -11.88
CA PRO A 102 2.30 5.69 -13.26
C PRO A 102 2.25 4.33 -13.97
N SER A 103 3.05 3.35 -13.56
CA SER A 103 3.02 1.99 -14.10
C SER A 103 1.84 1.14 -13.58
N TRP A 104 1.05 1.63 -12.62
CA TRP A 104 0.03 0.82 -11.95
C TRP A 104 -0.92 0.08 -12.90
N PRO A 105 -1.50 0.72 -13.94
CA PRO A 105 -2.39 0.01 -14.86
C PRO A 105 -1.72 -1.17 -15.58
N ALA A 106 -0.41 -1.07 -15.83
CA ALA A 106 0.38 -2.14 -16.42
C ALA A 106 0.81 -3.19 -15.38
N ASP A 107 0.99 -2.81 -14.12
CA ASP A 107 1.39 -3.71 -13.03
C ASP A 107 0.27 -4.66 -12.59
N VAL A 108 -0.99 -4.25 -12.72
CA VAL A 108 -2.15 -5.06 -12.32
C VAL A 108 -2.13 -6.44 -13.00
N GLY A 109 -2.35 -7.48 -12.20
CA GLY A 109 -2.28 -8.87 -12.64
C GLY A 109 -0.87 -9.46 -12.65
N HIS A 110 0.19 -8.66 -12.54
CA HIS A 110 1.55 -9.21 -12.39
C HIS A 110 1.82 -9.72 -10.97
N PRO A 111 2.72 -10.71 -10.82
CA PRO A 111 3.16 -11.19 -9.51
C PRO A 111 3.75 -10.08 -8.64
N VAL A 112 3.39 -10.07 -7.36
CA VAL A 112 4.03 -9.18 -6.37
C VAL A 112 5.44 -9.72 -6.10
N ARG A 113 6.42 -9.19 -6.83
CA ARG A 113 7.83 -9.56 -6.65
C ARG A 113 8.46 -8.74 -5.55
N GLU A 114 9.49 -9.31 -4.93
CA GLU A 114 10.40 -8.54 -4.10
C GLU A 114 10.97 -7.40 -4.96
N PRO A 115 10.93 -6.13 -4.52
CA PRO A 115 11.78 -5.15 -5.16
C PRO A 115 13.20 -5.70 -5.04
N GLY A 116 13.88 -5.87 -6.18
CA GLY A 116 15.30 -6.23 -6.17
C GLY A 116 16.07 -5.24 -5.30
N PRO A 117 17.31 -5.57 -4.87
CA PRO A 117 18.11 -4.62 -4.10
C PRO A 117 18.12 -3.28 -4.82
N VAL A 118 17.65 -2.22 -4.13
CA VAL A 118 17.67 -0.86 -4.66
C VAL A 118 19.09 -0.59 -5.11
N THR A 119 19.27 -0.36 -6.40
CA THR A 119 20.61 -0.18 -6.92
C THR A 119 21.17 1.12 -6.34
N PRO A 120 22.50 1.23 -6.12
CA PRO A 120 23.10 2.50 -5.70
C PRO A 120 22.78 3.68 -6.64
N TYR A 121 22.37 3.39 -7.87
CA TYR A 121 21.94 4.38 -8.85
C TYR A 121 20.53 4.93 -8.57
N GLU A 122 19.56 4.06 -8.26
CA GLU A 122 18.20 4.46 -7.86
C GLU A 122 18.20 5.21 -6.52
N LEU A 123 19.06 4.79 -5.59
CA LEU A 123 19.25 5.46 -4.31
C LEU A 123 19.85 6.87 -4.49
N ARG A 124 20.75 7.06 -5.47
CA ARG A 124 21.28 8.37 -5.88
C ARG A 124 20.28 9.23 -6.67
N ALA A 125 19.27 8.62 -7.29
CA ALA A 125 18.21 9.36 -7.97
C ALA A 125 17.20 9.92 -6.97
N LEU A 126 16.80 9.11 -5.98
CA LEU A 126 15.88 9.53 -4.91
C LEU A 126 16.50 10.62 -4.00
N LEU A 127 17.79 10.52 -3.69
CA LEU A 127 18.50 11.52 -2.89
C LEU A 127 18.83 12.82 -3.64
N ARG A 128 18.70 12.85 -4.98
CA ARG A 128 18.91 14.07 -5.77
C ARG A 128 17.66 14.93 -5.90
N SER A 129 16.48 14.42 -5.52
CA SER A 129 15.23 15.19 -5.57
C SER A 129 15.07 16.17 -4.40
N ASP A 130 15.93 16.12 -3.37
CA ASP A 130 16.04 17.16 -2.35
C ASP A 130 17.21 18.10 -2.68
N GLY A 131 16.97 19.10 -3.52
CA GLY A 131 18.05 20.03 -3.85
C GLY A 131 17.69 21.16 -4.79
N ALA A 132 16.81 22.07 -4.37
CA ALA A 132 16.93 23.48 -4.79
C ALA A 132 16.18 24.41 -3.83
N LEU A 133 16.89 24.96 -2.84
CA LEU A 133 16.68 26.38 -2.56
C LEU A 133 18.04 27.09 -2.58
N ALA A 134 18.09 28.05 -3.48
CA ALA A 134 19.26 28.72 -4.00
C ALA A 134 20.05 29.49 -2.93
N SER A 135 21.38 29.39 -3.03
CA SER A 135 22.26 30.47 -2.60
C SER A 135 22.47 31.41 -3.78
N SER A 136 22.23 32.71 -3.59
CA SER A 136 22.98 33.83 -4.18
C SER A 136 22.30 35.18 -3.90
N PRO A 137 23.00 36.32 -3.99
CA PRO A 137 24.44 36.54 -4.08
C PRO A 137 25.06 37.23 -2.84
#